data_AF-A0A7V9M033-F1
#
_entry.id   AF-A0A7V9M033-F1
#
_cell.length_a   1.000
_cell.length_b   1.000
_cell.length_c   1.000
_cell.angle_alpha   90.00
_cell.angle_beta   90.00
_cell.angle_gamma   90.00
#
_symmetry.space_group_name_H-M   'P 1'
#
loop_
_entity.id
_entity.type
_entity.pdbx_description
1 polymer ?
#
loop_
_entity_poly.entity_id
_entity_poly.type
_entity_poly.pdbx_seq_one_letter_code
_entity_poly.pdbx_strand_id
1 'polypeptide(L)'
;MPSDATPPEPLSSDPEENRKLENEILKLSLQAQYGDAFQMGSMGDLPSEIENEFLKNIIAYEEAHQNVEYIKVYERLGKPEYKKAAELTDEQISLELAYINNLMMEKKVVLDVLSKYDDRTIYTFITEELFEHETEANAGVIPGMVTHFTYEEFHPNHKYDINDRAMEFLSDWFEQKFSGYSWELGDSFVLSNGTILTKEDVLNKIKLVFQSYKKFTNYQFAINNISFQLNDEVATGMGHAEGGVKYDALLENGEQLHIEGAFKLYMSYEHEWWKIFYFVFPGFEW
;
A
#
# COMPACT_ATOMS: atom_id res chain seq x y z
N MET A 1 -30.04 35.57 6.01
CA MET A 1 -30.93 35.51 4.83
C MET A 1 -30.57 34.23 4.10
N PRO A 2 -31.51 33.32 3.83
CA PRO A 2 -31.20 32.06 3.16
C PRO A 2 -31.00 32.34 1.67
N SER A 3 -29.88 31.91 1.09
CA SER A 3 -29.71 31.88 -0.36
C SER A 3 -30.44 30.65 -0.89
N ASP A 4 -31.63 30.88 -1.45
CA ASP A 4 -32.26 29.99 -2.42
C ASP A 4 -31.30 29.85 -3.62
N ALA A 5 -30.46 28.82 -3.62
CA ALA A 5 -29.80 28.36 -4.82
C ALA A 5 -30.74 27.36 -5.50
N THR A 6 -31.56 27.86 -6.44
CA THR A 6 -32.23 27.02 -7.44
C THR A 6 -31.22 26.08 -8.09
N PRO A 7 -31.50 24.77 -8.24
CA PRO A 7 -30.65 23.89 -9.01
C PRO A 7 -30.44 24.47 -10.42
N PRO A 8 -29.23 24.40 -10.99
CA PRO A 8 -28.99 24.89 -12.35
C PRO A 8 -29.96 24.22 -13.33
N GLU A 9 -30.54 25.01 -14.23
CA GLU A 9 -31.45 24.48 -15.27
C GLU A 9 -30.70 23.45 -16.14
N PRO A 10 -31.34 22.32 -16.50
CA PRO A 10 -30.71 21.32 -17.36
C PRO A 10 -30.35 21.92 -18.72
N LEU A 11 -29.10 21.78 -19.12
CA LEU A 11 -28.51 22.40 -20.32
C LEU A 11 -28.81 21.61 -21.61
N SER A 12 -29.24 20.35 -21.48
CA SER A 12 -29.73 19.46 -22.53
C SER A 12 -31.03 18.76 -22.08
N SER A 13 -31.84 18.29 -23.05
CA SER A 13 -32.98 17.41 -22.79
C SER A 13 -32.56 15.97 -22.49
N ASP A 14 -31.31 15.61 -22.75
CA ASP A 14 -30.75 14.28 -22.43
C ASP A 14 -30.10 14.30 -21.04
N PRO A 15 -30.61 13.51 -20.07
CA PRO A 15 -30.02 13.37 -18.75
C PRO A 15 -28.56 12.91 -18.76
N GLU A 16 -28.15 12.12 -19.76
CA GLU A 16 -26.79 11.61 -19.88
C GLU A 16 -25.82 12.70 -20.32
N GLU A 17 -26.23 13.57 -21.25
CA GLU A 17 -25.44 14.73 -21.68
C GLU A 17 -25.30 15.77 -20.57
N ASN A 18 -26.37 16.01 -19.80
CA ASN A 18 -26.32 16.89 -18.63
C ASN A 18 -25.28 16.41 -17.60
N ARG A 19 -25.22 15.10 -17.36
CA ARG A 19 -24.29 14.53 -16.39
C ARG A 19 -22.84 14.60 -16.87
N LYS A 20 -22.59 14.32 -18.15
CA LYS A 20 -21.26 14.51 -18.74
C LYS A 20 -20.80 15.97 -18.63
N LEU A 21 -21.70 16.91 -18.88
CA LEU A 21 -21.39 18.33 -18.75
C LEU A 21 -21.13 18.75 -17.30
N GLU A 22 -21.90 18.21 -16.35
CA GLU A 22 -21.65 18.38 -14.92
C GLU A 22 -20.24 17.87 -14.55
N ASN A 23 -19.85 16.68 -15.02
CA ASN A 23 -18.50 16.13 -14.77
C ASN A 23 -17.40 17.06 -15.29
N GLU A 24 -17.54 17.56 -16.52
CA GLU A 24 -16.56 18.49 -17.09
C GLU A 24 -16.46 19.81 -16.29
N ILE A 25 -17.59 20.34 -15.81
CA ILE A 25 -17.60 21.53 -14.94
C ILE A 25 -16.87 21.24 -13.62
N LEU A 26 -17.13 20.10 -12.98
CA LEU A 26 -16.48 19.71 -11.73
C LEU A 26 -14.97 19.53 -11.91
N LYS A 27 -14.53 18.89 -13.01
CA LYS A 27 -13.10 18.75 -13.36
C LYS A 27 -12.43 20.10 -13.53
N LEU A 28 -13.04 21.01 -14.28
CA LEU A 28 -12.51 22.36 -14.49
C LEU A 28 -12.41 23.13 -13.17
N SER A 29 -13.41 22.98 -12.28
CA SER A 29 -13.37 23.57 -10.94
C SER A 29 -12.21 23.04 -10.10
N LEU A 30 -12.01 21.72 -10.10
CA LEU A 30 -10.91 21.06 -9.39
C LEU A 30 -9.54 21.48 -9.95
N GLN A 31 -9.37 21.50 -11.28
CA GLN A 31 -8.15 21.98 -11.92
C GLN A 31 -7.87 23.45 -11.60
N ALA A 32 -8.90 24.31 -11.59
CA ALA A 32 -8.73 25.72 -11.27
C ALA A 32 -8.31 25.94 -9.80
N GLN A 33 -8.80 25.10 -8.88
CA GLN A 33 -8.53 25.24 -7.45
C GLN A 33 -7.19 24.60 -7.02
N TYR A 34 -6.82 23.45 -7.60
CA TYR A 34 -5.67 22.65 -7.16
C TYR A 34 -4.52 22.55 -8.19
N GLY A 35 -4.71 23.10 -9.40
CA GLY A 35 -3.67 23.19 -10.43
C GLY A 35 -3.11 21.83 -10.87
N ASP A 36 -1.79 21.77 -11.08
CA ASP A 36 -1.07 20.59 -11.58
C ASP A 36 -1.07 19.40 -10.58
N ALA A 37 -1.49 19.61 -9.33
CA ALA A 37 -1.65 18.55 -8.34
C ALA A 37 -2.90 17.68 -8.60
N PHE A 38 -3.90 18.22 -9.30
CA PHE A 38 -5.07 17.47 -9.74
C PHE A 38 -4.79 16.76 -11.07
N GLN A 39 -4.14 15.60 -10.99
CA GLN A 39 -3.85 14.77 -12.16
C GLN A 39 -4.92 13.69 -12.35
N MET A 40 -5.94 14.00 -13.16
CA MET A 40 -6.96 13.04 -13.57
C MET A 40 -6.52 12.11 -14.73
N GLY A 41 -5.21 11.96 -14.91
CA GLY A 41 -4.64 11.18 -16.00
C GLY A 41 -4.91 9.69 -15.80
N SER A 42 -5.85 9.15 -16.59
CA SER A 42 -6.19 7.72 -16.70
C SER A 42 -7.35 7.19 -15.85
N MET A 43 -8.40 7.96 -15.59
CA MET A 43 -9.71 7.31 -15.54
C MET A 43 -10.08 6.90 -16.97
N GLY A 44 -10.19 5.60 -17.24
CA GLY A 44 -10.70 5.11 -18.52
C GLY A 44 -12.14 5.57 -18.79
N ASP A 45 -12.81 4.99 -19.79
CA ASP A 45 -14.24 5.24 -20.04
C ASP A 45 -15.11 4.75 -18.87
N LEU A 46 -15.16 5.54 -17.79
CA LEU A 46 -16.06 5.33 -16.66
C LEU A 46 -17.48 5.74 -17.07
N PRO A 47 -18.52 5.01 -16.62
CA PRO A 47 -19.88 5.49 -16.73
C PRO A 47 -20.03 6.88 -16.10
N SER A 48 -20.79 7.77 -16.74
CA SER A 48 -20.93 9.18 -16.36
C SER A 48 -21.39 9.37 -14.91
N GLU A 49 -22.20 8.45 -14.39
CA GLU A 49 -22.67 8.42 -13.01
C GLU A 49 -21.55 8.15 -12.00
N ILE A 50 -20.70 7.16 -12.26
CA ILE A 50 -19.60 6.80 -11.35
C ILE A 50 -18.55 7.91 -11.31
N GLU A 51 -18.24 8.49 -12.47
CA GLU A 51 -17.33 9.64 -12.53
C GLU A 51 -17.89 10.85 -11.77
N ASN A 52 -19.20 11.09 -11.86
CA ASN A 52 -19.86 12.19 -11.14
C ASN A 52 -19.76 12.01 -9.62
N GLU A 53 -20.09 10.81 -9.12
CA GLU A 53 -19.97 10.49 -7.70
C GLU A 53 -18.53 10.63 -7.21
N PHE A 54 -17.57 10.14 -7.99
CA PHE A 54 -16.15 10.25 -7.66
C PHE A 54 -15.69 11.71 -7.54
N LEU A 55 -16.03 12.56 -8.52
CA LEU A 55 -15.67 13.99 -8.51
C LEU A 55 -16.29 14.73 -7.32
N LYS A 56 -17.56 14.41 -6.98
CA LYS A 56 -18.22 14.96 -5.79
C LYS A 56 -17.54 14.52 -4.50
N ASN A 57 -17.09 13.27 -4.41
CA ASN A 57 -16.34 12.78 -3.26
C ASN A 57 -14.98 13.48 -3.11
N ILE A 58 -14.26 13.76 -4.21
CA ILE A 58 -13.01 14.53 -4.15
C ILE A 58 -13.27 15.94 -3.63
N ILE A 59 -14.28 16.63 -4.16
CA ILE A 59 -14.60 18.00 -3.70
C ILE A 59 -14.94 17.98 -2.21
N ALA A 60 -15.82 17.07 -1.79
CA ALA A 60 -16.19 16.92 -0.38
C ALA A 60 -14.98 16.59 0.50
N TYR A 61 -14.04 15.78 0.01
CA TYR A 61 -12.76 15.50 0.66
C TYR A 61 -11.94 16.77 0.81
N GLU A 62 -11.59 17.44 -0.27
CA GLU A 62 -10.75 18.64 -0.21
C GLU A 62 -11.39 19.76 0.63
N GLU A 63 -12.69 19.98 0.52
CA GLU A 63 -13.42 20.95 1.35
C GLU A 63 -13.40 20.59 2.84
N ALA A 64 -13.54 19.30 3.18
CA ALA A 64 -13.40 18.85 4.55
C ALA A 64 -11.97 19.07 5.08
N HIS A 65 -10.95 18.86 4.26
CA HIS A 65 -9.56 18.94 4.70
C HIS A 65 -9.00 20.37 4.69
N GLN A 66 -9.72 21.35 4.11
CA GLN A 66 -9.37 22.77 4.16
C GLN A 66 -9.50 23.33 5.60
N ASN A 67 -8.35 23.53 6.26
CA ASN A 67 -8.23 24.04 7.64
C ASN A 67 -8.77 23.09 8.72
N VAL A 68 -8.42 21.80 8.59
CA VAL A 68 -8.83 20.79 9.56
C VAL A 68 -8.13 20.97 10.91
N GLU A 69 -8.90 20.87 11.99
CA GLU A 69 -8.38 20.77 13.36
C GLU A 69 -7.89 19.35 13.61
N TYR A 70 -6.74 19.22 14.26
CA TYR A 70 -6.21 17.94 14.70
C TYR A 70 -6.60 17.71 16.16
N ILE A 71 -7.18 16.54 16.44
CA ILE A 71 -7.56 16.08 17.78
C ILE A 71 -6.95 14.71 18.02
N LYS A 72 -6.85 14.30 19.28
CA LYS A 72 -6.37 12.94 19.57
C LYS A 72 -7.38 11.90 19.12
N VAL A 73 -6.91 10.73 18.71
CA VAL A 73 -7.78 9.58 18.40
C VAL A 73 -8.71 9.29 19.58
N TYR A 74 -8.21 9.37 20.81
CA TYR A 74 -9.03 9.23 22.02
C TYR A 74 -10.25 10.18 22.07
N GLU A 75 -10.05 11.44 21.68
CA GLU A 75 -11.12 12.44 21.66
C GLU A 75 -12.11 12.18 20.54
N ARG A 76 -11.61 11.79 19.36
CA ARG A 76 -12.43 11.40 18.21
C ARG A 76 -13.33 10.21 18.52
N LEU A 77 -12.82 9.24 19.30
CA LEU A 77 -13.60 8.08 19.75
C LEU A 77 -14.64 8.42 20.82
N GLY A 78 -14.71 9.67 21.30
CA GLY A 78 -15.65 10.11 22.31
C GLY A 78 -15.17 9.88 23.73
N LYS A 79 -13.86 9.78 23.95
CA LYS A 79 -13.21 9.59 25.27
C LYS A 79 -13.73 8.34 25.99
N PRO A 80 -13.62 7.14 25.38
CA PRO A 80 -14.10 5.91 26.00
C PRO A 80 -13.40 5.61 27.33
N GLU A 81 -14.12 5.05 28.29
CA GLU A 81 -13.47 4.52 29.49
C GLU A 81 -12.70 3.25 29.13
N TYR A 82 -11.44 3.16 29.55
CA TYR A 82 -10.60 1.97 29.39
C TYR A 82 -9.66 1.83 30.59
N LYS A 83 -9.12 0.62 30.76
CA LYS A 83 -8.09 0.32 31.77
C LYS A 83 -6.74 0.17 31.10
N LYS A 84 -5.67 0.53 31.79
CA LYS A 84 -4.32 0.29 31.29
C LYS A 84 -4.04 -1.20 31.20
N ALA A 85 -3.19 -1.60 30.25
CA ALA A 85 -2.88 -3.01 30.04
C ALA A 85 -2.32 -3.67 31.32
N ALA A 86 -1.53 -2.92 32.10
CA ALA A 86 -0.94 -3.38 33.35
C ALA A 86 -1.95 -3.76 34.45
N GLU A 87 -3.20 -3.32 34.34
CA GLU A 87 -4.28 -3.59 35.31
C GLU A 87 -5.15 -4.81 34.92
N LEU A 88 -4.87 -5.44 33.78
CA LEU A 88 -5.68 -6.50 33.19
C LEU A 88 -4.91 -7.81 33.07
N THR A 89 -5.61 -8.92 33.25
CA THR A 89 -5.15 -10.26 32.87
C THR A 89 -5.21 -10.46 31.35
N ASP A 90 -4.53 -11.46 30.81
CA ASP A 90 -4.54 -11.72 29.36
C ASP A 90 -5.94 -12.08 28.85
N GLU A 91 -6.73 -12.84 29.61
CA GLU A 91 -8.13 -13.14 29.24
C GLU A 91 -9.01 -11.89 29.22
N GLN A 92 -8.79 -10.96 30.15
CA GLN A 92 -9.49 -9.67 30.15
C GLN A 92 -9.04 -8.79 28.97
N ILE A 93 -7.76 -8.80 28.63
CA ILE A 93 -7.23 -8.06 27.48
C ILE A 93 -7.88 -8.52 26.18
N SER A 94 -8.01 -9.82 25.93
CA SER A 94 -8.66 -10.30 24.70
C SER A 94 -10.12 -9.81 24.58
N LEU A 95 -10.84 -9.75 25.71
CA LEU A 95 -12.21 -9.23 25.75
C LEU A 95 -12.27 -7.71 25.53
N GLU A 96 -11.40 -6.96 26.21
CA GLU A 96 -11.31 -5.50 26.10
C GLU A 96 -10.82 -5.06 24.71
N LEU A 97 -9.88 -5.78 24.11
CA LEU A 97 -9.41 -5.54 22.74
C LEU A 97 -10.54 -5.73 21.74
N ALA A 98 -11.35 -6.79 21.86
CA ALA A 98 -12.51 -6.99 21.01
C ALA A 98 -13.54 -5.85 21.18
N TYR A 99 -13.75 -5.37 22.40
CA TYR A 99 -14.63 -4.22 22.66
C TYR A 99 -14.11 -2.94 22.01
N ILE A 100 -12.84 -2.60 22.22
CA ILE A 100 -12.21 -1.39 21.66
C ILE A 100 -12.22 -1.43 20.13
N ASN A 101 -11.88 -2.57 19.52
CA ASN A 101 -11.92 -2.69 18.05
C ASN A 101 -13.32 -2.44 17.47
N ASN A 102 -14.37 -2.96 18.13
CA ASN A 102 -15.74 -2.69 17.71
C ASN A 102 -16.10 -1.21 17.86
N LEU A 103 -15.68 -0.57 18.97
CA LEU A 103 -15.88 0.87 19.18
C LEU A 103 -15.17 1.70 18.11
N MET A 104 -13.89 1.41 17.81
CA MET A 104 -13.15 2.11 16.77
C MET A 104 -13.84 1.95 15.42
N MET A 105 -14.27 0.73 15.06
CA MET A 105 -14.96 0.46 13.80
C MET A 105 -16.29 1.22 13.69
N GLU A 106 -17.06 1.31 14.78
CA GLU A 106 -18.28 2.14 14.85
C GLU A 106 -17.96 3.61 14.53
N LYS A 107 -16.81 4.10 15.01
CA LYS A 107 -16.29 5.45 14.78
C LYS A 107 -15.46 5.59 13.50
N LYS A 108 -15.50 4.60 12.60
CA LYS A 108 -14.77 4.60 11.32
C LYS A 108 -13.26 4.76 11.47
N VAL A 109 -12.71 4.18 12.54
CA VAL A 109 -11.27 4.03 12.78
C VAL A 109 -10.95 2.54 12.77
N VAL A 110 -9.91 2.15 12.04
CA VAL A 110 -9.44 0.77 11.95
C VAL A 110 -7.93 0.78 12.21
N LEU A 111 -7.48 -0.19 12.99
CA LEU A 111 -6.05 -0.51 13.11
C LEU A 111 -5.79 -1.78 12.30
N ASP A 112 -4.98 -1.63 11.26
CA ASP A 112 -4.44 -2.75 10.51
C ASP A 112 -3.14 -3.23 11.16
N VAL A 113 -2.99 -4.55 11.24
CA VAL A 113 -1.84 -5.21 11.85
C VAL A 113 -1.34 -6.24 10.85
N LEU A 114 -0.16 -6.01 10.29
CA LEU A 114 0.35 -6.80 9.16
C LEU A 114 0.99 -8.11 9.61
N SER A 115 1.50 -8.16 10.84
CA SER A 115 2.09 -9.36 11.43
C SER A 115 1.29 -9.95 12.60
N LYS A 116 1.81 -11.03 13.18
CA LYS A 116 1.21 -11.66 14.37
C LYS A 116 1.83 -11.10 15.63
N TYR A 117 1.00 -10.51 16.47
CA TYR A 117 1.34 -10.07 17.82
C TYR A 117 0.33 -10.63 18.80
N ASP A 118 0.69 -10.69 20.07
CA ASP A 118 -0.25 -11.02 21.13
C ASP A 118 -1.23 -9.87 21.39
N ASP A 119 -2.42 -10.20 21.89
CA ASP A 119 -3.49 -9.24 22.14
C ASP A 119 -3.05 -8.11 23.09
N ARG A 120 -2.17 -8.40 24.05
CA ARG A 120 -1.68 -7.41 25.01
C ARG A 120 -0.81 -6.36 24.34
N THR A 121 0.07 -6.76 23.42
CA THR A 121 0.86 -5.82 22.61
C THR A 121 -0.05 -4.86 21.84
N ILE A 122 -1.05 -5.38 21.11
CA ILE A 122 -1.95 -4.53 20.31
C ILE A 122 -2.85 -3.67 21.19
N TYR A 123 -3.39 -4.21 22.28
CA TYR A 123 -4.22 -3.46 23.22
C TYR A 123 -3.44 -2.30 23.87
N THR A 124 -2.20 -2.56 24.28
CA THR A 124 -1.32 -1.55 24.88
C THR A 124 -1.05 -0.44 23.87
N PHE A 125 -0.72 -0.79 22.63
CA PHE A 125 -0.53 0.19 21.57
C PHE A 125 -1.77 1.05 21.36
N ILE A 126 -2.95 0.45 21.22
CA ILE A 126 -4.18 1.23 21.00
C ILE A 126 -4.43 2.22 22.14
N THR A 127 -4.38 1.72 23.38
CA THR A 127 -4.83 2.49 24.55
C THR A 127 -3.79 3.47 25.08
N GLU A 128 -2.49 3.17 24.93
CA GLU A 128 -1.40 3.93 25.54
C GLU A 128 -0.58 4.73 24.51
N GLU A 129 -0.71 4.45 23.21
CA GLU A 129 0.00 5.17 22.13
C GLU A 129 -0.96 5.76 21.09
N LEU A 130 -1.74 4.93 20.39
CA LEU A 130 -2.62 5.38 19.30
C LEU A 130 -3.66 6.39 19.80
N PHE A 131 -4.21 6.18 21.00
CA PHE A 131 -5.15 7.11 21.62
C PHE A 131 -4.57 8.51 21.80
N GLU A 132 -3.26 8.64 21.97
CA GLU A 132 -2.56 9.91 22.09
C GLU A 132 -2.12 10.50 20.74
N HIS A 133 -2.18 9.71 19.66
CA HIS A 133 -1.88 10.15 18.31
C HIS A 133 -2.91 11.15 17.81
N GLU A 134 -2.46 12.15 17.04
CA GLU A 134 -3.32 13.17 16.45
C GLU A 134 -3.90 12.70 15.12
N THR A 135 -5.18 12.98 14.92
CA THR A 135 -5.92 12.70 13.68
C THR A 135 -6.79 13.90 13.39
N GLU A 136 -7.15 14.05 12.12
CA GLU A 136 -8.11 15.05 11.70
C GLU A 136 -9.47 14.84 12.38
N ALA A 137 -10.04 15.91 12.91
CA ALA A 137 -11.30 15.87 13.67
C ALA A 137 -12.51 15.44 12.83
N ASN A 138 -12.44 15.66 11.51
CA ASN A 138 -13.51 15.31 10.57
C ASN A 138 -13.16 14.12 9.67
N ALA A 139 -12.08 13.38 9.96
CA ALA A 139 -11.79 12.17 9.22
C ALA A 139 -12.95 11.17 9.34
N GLY A 140 -13.34 10.55 8.23
CA GLY A 140 -14.48 9.62 8.17
C GLY A 140 -15.86 10.28 8.26
N VAL A 141 -15.98 11.61 8.21
CA VAL A 141 -17.27 12.32 8.11
C VAL A 141 -17.91 12.12 6.74
N ILE A 142 -17.11 11.93 5.70
CA ILE A 142 -17.59 11.62 4.36
C ILE A 142 -18.15 10.19 4.35
N PRO A 143 -19.42 9.99 3.96
CA PRO A 143 -20.04 8.67 3.93
C PRO A 143 -19.18 7.65 3.15
N GLY A 144 -18.85 6.54 3.81
CA GLY A 144 -18.04 5.48 3.22
C GLY A 144 -16.54 5.59 3.47
N MET A 145 -16.04 6.71 4.02
CA MET A 145 -14.62 6.83 4.40
C MET A 145 -14.34 6.24 5.77
N VAL A 146 -13.20 5.57 5.88
CA VAL A 146 -12.66 4.96 7.11
C VAL A 146 -11.22 5.42 7.26
N THR A 147 -10.81 5.78 8.48
CA THR A 147 -9.41 6.06 8.80
C THR A 147 -8.73 4.75 9.16
N HIS A 148 -7.67 4.43 8.43
CA HIS A 148 -6.81 3.30 8.71
C HIS A 148 -5.51 3.81 9.36
N PHE A 149 -5.12 3.16 10.44
CA PHE A 149 -3.79 3.24 11.01
C PHE A 149 -3.12 1.89 10.82
N THR A 150 -1.84 1.85 10.50
CA THR A 150 -1.10 0.59 10.43
C THR A 150 -0.16 0.49 11.63
N TYR A 151 -0.24 -0.59 12.40
CA TYR A 151 0.63 -0.78 13.57
C TYR A 151 2.12 -0.65 13.22
N GLU A 152 2.52 -1.25 12.09
CA GLU A 152 3.89 -1.22 11.59
C GLU A 152 4.40 0.17 11.16
N GLU A 153 3.53 1.19 10.99
CA GLU A 153 3.99 2.58 10.80
C GLU A 153 4.56 3.19 12.09
N PHE A 154 4.13 2.68 13.25
CA PHE A 154 4.61 3.11 14.56
C PHE A 154 5.71 2.17 15.09
N HIS A 155 5.58 0.88 14.77
CA HIS A 155 6.48 -0.18 15.21
C HIS A 155 6.95 -1.01 14.01
N PRO A 156 7.93 -0.51 13.22
CA PRO A 156 8.36 -1.15 11.97
C PRO A 156 8.76 -2.61 12.12
N ASN A 157 8.22 -3.46 11.24
CA ASN A 157 8.54 -4.88 11.19
C ASN A 157 9.36 -5.20 9.93
N HIS A 158 10.64 -4.83 9.94
CA HIS A 158 11.53 -5.00 8.79
C HIS A 158 11.64 -6.44 8.29
N LYS A 159 11.46 -7.44 9.17
CA LYS A 159 11.45 -8.85 8.76
C LYS A 159 10.23 -9.15 7.91
N TYR A 160 9.06 -8.65 8.31
CA TYR A 160 7.83 -8.76 7.54
C TYR A 160 7.97 -8.01 6.21
N ASP A 161 8.48 -6.77 6.22
CA ASP A 161 8.64 -5.97 4.99
C ASP A 161 9.56 -6.66 3.98
N ILE A 162 10.72 -7.15 4.41
CA ILE A 162 11.64 -7.89 3.54
C ILE A 162 10.99 -9.17 3.00
N ASN A 163 10.18 -9.86 3.82
CA ASN A 163 9.42 -11.01 3.36
C ASN A 163 8.42 -10.61 2.26
N ASP A 164 7.69 -9.53 2.46
CA ASP A 164 6.66 -9.03 1.55
C ASP A 164 7.25 -8.61 0.21
N ARG A 165 8.36 -7.84 0.22
CA ARG A 165 9.12 -7.49 -1.00
C ARG A 165 9.63 -8.74 -1.74
N ALA A 166 10.04 -9.77 -1.01
CA ALA A 166 10.46 -11.02 -1.61
C ALA A 166 9.28 -11.79 -2.24
N MET A 167 8.10 -11.77 -1.61
CA MET A 167 6.87 -12.37 -2.13
C MET A 167 6.41 -11.66 -3.41
N GLU A 168 6.44 -10.33 -3.44
CA GLU A 168 6.15 -9.52 -4.64
C GLU A 168 7.09 -9.87 -5.79
N PHE A 169 8.39 -9.89 -5.54
CA PHE A 169 9.38 -10.28 -6.56
C PHE A 169 9.09 -11.67 -7.12
N LEU A 170 8.81 -12.65 -6.26
CA LEU A 170 8.49 -14.02 -6.66
C LEU A 170 7.19 -14.07 -7.49
N SER A 171 6.15 -13.35 -7.05
CA SER A 171 4.88 -13.25 -7.76
C SER A 171 5.08 -12.64 -9.16
N ASP A 172 5.71 -11.46 -9.23
CA ASP A 172 5.97 -10.76 -10.49
C ASP A 172 6.86 -11.58 -11.43
N TRP A 173 7.79 -12.37 -10.88
CA TRP A 173 8.60 -13.30 -11.66
C TRP A 173 7.75 -14.39 -12.31
N PHE A 174 6.94 -15.12 -11.54
CA PHE A 174 6.16 -16.24 -12.08
C PHE A 174 5.01 -15.80 -12.96
N GLU A 175 4.45 -14.64 -12.69
CA GLU A 175 3.39 -14.05 -13.50
C GLU A 175 3.95 -13.27 -14.70
N GLN A 176 5.27 -13.09 -14.76
CA GLN A 176 5.98 -12.31 -15.79
C GLN A 176 5.46 -10.86 -15.90
N LYS A 177 5.22 -10.22 -14.75
CA LYS A 177 4.54 -8.91 -14.63
C LYS A 177 5.44 -7.74 -14.25
N PHE A 178 6.74 -7.95 -14.12
CA PHE A 178 7.67 -6.85 -13.82
C PHE A 178 7.48 -5.65 -14.76
N SER A 179 7.41 -4.47 -14.19
CA SER A 179 7.18 -3.22 -14.91
C SER A 179 7.92 -2.04 -14.27
N GLY A 180 7.79 -0.84 -14.85
CA GLY A 180 8.29 0.38 -14.21
C GLY A 180 7.69 0.62 -12.81
N TYR A 181 6.49 0.06 -12.58
CA TYR A 181 5.76 0.14 -11.32
C TYR A 181 6.14 -0.96 -10.33
N SER A 182 7.09 -1.86 -10.63
CA SER A 182 7.57 -2.87 -9.67
C SER A 182 8.35 -2.19 -8.53
N TRP A 183 7.64 -1.83 -7.46
CA TRP A 183 8.08 -0.99 -6.35
C TRP A 183 9.00 -1.71 -5.36
N GLU A 184 9.04 -3.04 -5.44
CA GLU A 184 9.99 -3.90 -4.74
C GLU A 184 11.41 -3.80 -5.30
N LEU A 185 11.58 -3.33 -6.54
CA LEU A 185 12.90 -3.14 -7.17
C LEU A 185 13.45 -1.74 -6.87
N GLY A 186 14.75 -1.69 -6.56
CA GLY A 186 15.53 -0.47 -6.41
C GLY A 186 15.67 0.29 -7.72
N ASP A 187 15.91 1.60 -7.60
CA ASP A 187 16.14 2.48 -8.76
C ASP A 187 17.51 2.23 -9.42
N SER A 188 18.44 1.64 -8.66
CA SER A 188 19.75 1.21 -9.14
C SER A 188 20.14 -0.16 -8.59
N PHE A 189 20.90 -0.91 -9.39
CA PHE A 189 21.39 -2.24 -9.06
C PHE A 189 22.91 -2.29 -9.11
N VAL A 190 23.54 -2.80 -8.05
CA VAL A 190 25.00 -2.88 -7.95
C VAL A 190 25.45 -4.33 -8.11
N LEU A 191 26.14 -4.62 -9.21
CA LEU A 191 26.63 -5.96 -9.51
C LEU A 191 27.93 -6.26 -8.77
N SER A 192 28.29 -7.55 -8.68
CA SER A 192 29.50 -8.03 -8.00
C SER A 192 30.81 -7.51 -8.60
N ASN A 193 30.81 -7.10 -9.87
CA ASN A 193 31.95 -6.48 -10.55
C ASN A 193 32.01 -4.95 -10.40
N GLY A 194 31.09 -4.34 -9.65
CA GLY A 194 31.00 -2.90 -9.44
C GLY A 194 30.22 -2.14 -10.53
N THR A 195 29.69 -2.82 -11.54
CA THR A 195 28.78 -2.20 -12.52
C THR A 195 27.49 -1.77 -11.83
N ILE A 196 27.03 -0.57 -12.14
CA ILE A 196 25.74 -0.04 -11.68
C ILE A 196 24.77 -0.04 -12.87
N LEU A 197 23.63 -0.67 -12.70
CA LEU A 197 22.54 -0.71 -13.68
C LEU A 197 21.36 0.13 -13.18
N THR A 198 20.64 0.77 -14.09
CA THR A 198 19.37 1.41 -13.75
C THR A 198 18.26 0.36 -13.64
N LYS A 199 17.15 0.69 -12.97
CA LYS A 199 15.95 -0.15 -12.97
C LYS A 199 15.48 -0.51 -14.38
N GLU A 200 15.56 0.42 -15.34
CA GLU A 200 15.19 0.17 -16.73
C GLU A 200 16.09 -0.90 -17.38
N ASP A 201 17.40 -0.83 -17.16
CA ASP A 201 18.35 -1.83 -17.66
C ASP A 201 18.03 -3.23 -17.10
N VAL A 202 17.72 -3.31 -15.81
CA VAL A 202 17.35 -4.56 -15.13
C VAL A 202 16.05 -5.12 -15.69
N LEU A 203 15.02 -4.28 -15.85
CA LEU A 203 13.74 -4.67 -16.43
C LEU A 203 13.90 -5.16 -17.87
N ASN A 204 14.73 -4.50 -18.68
CA ASN A 204 15.02 -4.93 -20.05
C ASN A 204 15.68 -6.31 -20.07
N LYS A 205 16.60 -6.57 -19.13
CA LYS A 205 17.26 -7.86 -19.00
C LYS A 205 16.29 -8.97 -18.55
N ILE A 206 15.42 -8.70 -17.58
CA ILE A 206 14.35 -9.62 -17.17
C ILE A 206 13.41 -9.93 -18.34
N LYS A 207 13.00 -8.90 -19.11
CA LYS A 207 12.15 -9.08 -20.31
C LYS A 207 12.81 -9.99 -21.35
N LEU A 208 14.11 -9.90 -21.57
CA LEU A 208 14.83 -10.79 -22.50
C LEU A 208 14.77 -12.26 -22.02
N VAL A 209 14.87 -12.50 -20.72
CA VAL A 209 14.66 -13.85 -20.15
C VAL A 209 13.24 -14.30 -20.40
N PHE A 210 12.24 -13.46 -20.12
CA PHE A 210 10.82 -13.80 -20.31
C PHE A 210 10.46 -14.04 -21.78
N GLN A 211 11.10 -13.37 -22.73
CA GLN A 211 10.90 -13.63 -24.16
C GLN A 211 11.33 -15.03 -24.60
N SER A 212 12.14 -15.72 -23.80
CA SER A 212 12.57 -17.10 -24.08
C SER A 212 11.53 -18.14 -23.62
N TYR A 213 10.52 -17.72 -22.85
CA TYR A 213 9.54 -18.61 -22.22
C TYR A 213 8.09 -18.12 -22.40
N LYS A 214 7.20 -19.02 -22.79
CA LYS A 214 5.76 -18.75 -22.93
C LYS A 214 5.09 -18.48 -21.58
N LYS A 215 5.43 -19.30 -20.59
CA LYS A 215 4.92 -19.20 -19.21
C LYS A 215 5.73 -20.04 -18.25
N PHE A 216 5.65 -19.68 -16.97
CA PHE A 216 6.08 -20.51 -15.85
C PHE A 216 4.90 -21.24 -15.21
N THR A 217 5.10 -22.50 -14.84
CA THR A 217 4.06 -23.35 -14.23
C THR A 217 4.64 -24.21 -13.12
N ASN A 218 3.77 -24.83 -12.31
CA ASN A 218 4.15 -25.73 -11.21
C ASN A 218 5.18 -25.12 -10.23
N TYR A 219 5.17 -23.79 -10.10
CA TYR A 219 6.13 -23.11 -9.24
C TYR A 219 5.84 -23.37 -7.76
N GLN A 220 6.90 -23.58 -7.02
CA GLN A 220 6.90 -23.68 -5.56
C GLN A 220 8.13 -22.95 -5.05
N PHE A 221 7.98 -22.20 -3.98
CA PHE A 221 9.09 -21.50 -3.34
C PHE A 221 8.92 -21.51 -1.83
N ALA A 222 10.03 -21.32 -1.12
CA ALA A 222 10.05 -21.09 0.31
C ALA A 222 11.12 -20.06 0.63
N ILE A 223 10.75 -19.03 1.38
CA ILE A 223 11.69 -18.09 1.99
C ILE A 223 12.13 -18.70 3.32
N ASN A 224 13.41 -19.06 3.41
CA ASN A 224 13.93 -19.85 4.53
C ASN A 224 14.63 -18.98 5.57
N ASN A 225 15.25 -17.89 5.12
CA ASN A 225 16.04 -17.02 5.98
C ASN A 225 15.89 -15.56 5.55
N ILE A 226 15.73 -14.71 6.56
CA ILE A 226 15.65 -13.26 6.43
C ILE A 226 16.55 -12.67 7.49
N SER A 227 17.45 -11.78 7.08
CA SER A 227 18.36 -11.09 7.98
C SER A 227 18.56 -9.66 7.49
N PHE A 228 18.67 -8.73 8.44
CA PHE A 228 18.93 -7.33 8.16
C PHE A 228 19.80 -6.70 9.24
N GLN A 229 20.39 -5.58 8.89
CA GLN A 229 21.14 -4.70 9.76
C GLN A 229 20.71 -3.27 9.45
N LEU A 230 20.33 -2.54 10.49
CA LEU A 230 19.98 -1.12 10.41
C LEU A 230 21.13 -0.27 10.92
N ASN A 231 21.19 0.93 10.39
CA ASN A 231 22.00 2.02 10.89
C ASN A 231 21.05 3.15 11.32
N ASP A 232 20.73 3.16 12.60
CA ASP A 232 19.77 4.10 13.19
C ASP A 232 20.25 5.56 13.12
N GLU A 233 21.57 5.80 12.99
CA GLU A 233 22.12 7.17 12.92
C GLU A 233 21.77 7.87 11.60
N VAL A 234 21.62 7.11 10.52
CA VAL A 234 21.34 7.64 9.17
C VAL A 234 20.04 7.09 8.58
N ALA A 235 19.25 6.35 9.37
CA ALA A 235 18.00 5.71 8.96
C ALA A 235 18.13 4.91 7.65
N THR A 236 19.24 4.16 7.51
CA THR A 236 19.46 3.24 6.38
C THR A 236 19.71 1.82 6.86
N GLY A 237 19.69 0.86 5.96
CA GLY A 237 19.95 -0.53 6.31
C GLY A 237 20.25 -1.41 5.12
N MET A 238 20.75 -2.61 5.40
CA MET A 238 20.94 -3.65 4.41
C MET A 238 20.31 -4.94 4.92
N GLY A 239 19.69 -5.68 4.00
CA GLY A 239 18.97 -6.90 4.31
C GLY A 239 19.01 -7.89 3.16
N HIS A 240 18.56 -9.10 3.43
CA HIS A 240 18.31 -10.08 2.40
C HIS A 240 17.22 -11.06 2.79
N ALA A 241 16.59 -11.62 1.76
CA ALA A 241 15.77 -12.82 1.84
C ALA A 241 16.39 -13.92 0.98
N GLU A 242 16.50 -15.13 1.50
CA GLU A 242 17.01 -16.28 0.74
C GLU A 242 16.14 -17.52 0.95
N GLY A 243 16.14 -18.38 -0.05
CA GLY A 243 15.18 -19.46 -0.14
C GLY A 243 15.47 -20.44 -1.25
N GLY A 244 14.54 -21.38 -1.42
CA GLY A 244 14.54 -22.35 -2.50
C GLY A 244 13.37 -22.11 -3.43
N VAL A 245 13.57 -22.39 -4.72
CA VAL A 245 12.54 -22.30 -5.74
C VAL A 245 12.65 -23.47 -6.71
N LYS A 246 11.51 -23.96 -7.18
CA LYS A 246 11.41 -24.85 -8.33
C LYS A 246 10.21 -24.49 -9.18
N TYR A 247 10.33 -24.63 -10.49
CA TYR A 247 9.27 -24.34 -11.44
C TYR A 247 9.58 -24.95 -12.80
N ASP A 248 8.56 -25.01 -13.65
CA ASP A 248 8.70 -25.46 -15.02
C ASP A 248 8.52 -24.30 -15.99
N ALA A 249 9.49 -24.11 -16.87
CA ALA A 249 9.47 -23.10 -17.93
C ALA A 249 9.06 -23.74 -19.27
N LEU A 250 7.98 -23.25 -19.85
CA LEU A 250 7.51 -23.69 -21.17
C LEU A 250 8.16 -22.86 -22.28
N LEU A 251 8.94 -23.50 -23.14
CA LEU A 251 9.58 -22.86 -24.29
C LEU A 251 8.61 -22.68 -25.46
N GLU A 252 8.99 -21.84 -26.42
CA GLU A 252 8.21 -21.60 -27.64
C GLU A 252 7.93 -22.87 -28.45
N ASN A 253 8.89 -23.79 -28.52
CA ASN A 253 8.78 -25.07 -29.21
C ASN A 253 7.89 -26.09 -28.47
N GLY A 254 7.34 -25.74 -27.31
CA GLY A 254 6.51 -26.61 -26.47
C GLY A 254 7.30 -27.53 -25.53
N GLU A 255 8.64 -27.44 -25.53
CA GLU A 255 9.49 -28.14 -24.55
C GLU A 255 9.33 -27.53 -23.16
N GLN A 256 9.44 -28.37 -22.14
CA GLN A 256 9.34 -27.97 -20.74
C GLN A 256 10.69 -28.18 -20.06
N LEU A 257 11.26 -27.10 -19.55
CA LEU A 257 12.50 -27.11 -18.79
C LEU A 257 12.18 -27.03 -17.30
N HIS A 258 12.66 -27.99 -16.53
CA HIS A 258 12.58 -27.94 -15.07
C HIS A 258 13.74 -27.09 -14.52
N ILE A 259 13.41 -26.06 -13.74
CA ILE A 259 14.37 -25.17 -13.09
C ILE A 259 14.19 -25.28 -11.58
N GLU A 260 15.27 -25.57 -10.87
CA GLU A 260 15.31 -25.65 -9.42
C GLU A 260 16.62 -25.05 -8.90
N GLY A 261 16.56 -24.33 -7.79
CA GLY A 261 17.75 -23.82 -7.14
C GLY A 261 17.47 -22.93 -5.95
N ALA A 262 18.55 -22.44 -5.34
CA ALA A 262 18.47 -21.43 -4.30
C ALA A 262 18.35 -20.04 -4.94
N PHE A 263 17.60 -19.15 -4.30
CA PHE A 263 17.58 -17.74 -4.61
C PHE A 263 18.05 -16.90 -3.42
N LYS A 264 18.52 -15.70 -3.71
CA LYS A 264 18.85 -14.68 -2.71
C LYS A 264 18.56 -13.29 -3.24
N LEU A 265 17.75 -12.52 -2.52
CA LEU A 265 17.39 -11.14 -2.84
C LEU A 265 18.08 -10.24 -1.82
N TYR A 266 18.89 -9.29 -2.29
CA TYR A 266 19.57 -8.30 -1.46
C TYR A 266 18.82 -6.99 -1.53
N MET A 267 18.60 -6.39 -0.37
CA MET A 267 17.76 -5.21 -0.21
C MET A 267 18.48 -4.12 0.56
N SER A 268 18.21 -2.87 0.21
CA SER A 268 18.57 -1.69 0.98
C SER A 268 17.32 -1.08 1.59
N TYR A 269 17.47 -0.52 2.78
CA TYR A 269 16.44 0.27 3.45
C TYR A 269 16.79 1.74 3.29
N GLU A 270 15.96 2.46 2.55
CA GLU A 270 16.13 3.88 2.25
C GLU A 270 14.73 4.52 2.20
N HIS A 271 14.60 5.72 2.75
CA HIS A 271 13.31 6.45 2.80
C HIS A 271 12.17 5.59 3.37
N GLU A 272 12.47 4.92 4.50
CA GLU A 272 11.52 4.06 5.21
C GLU A 272 11.03 2.83 4.44
N TRP A 273 11.71 2.48 3.33
CA TRP A 273 11.28 1.41 2.43
C TRP A 273 12.40 0.43 2.10
N TRP A 274 12.07 -0.87 2.07
CA TRP A 274 12.96 -1.91 1.58
C TRP A 274 12.85 -2.08 0.06
N LYS A 275 13.97 -2.02 -0.66
CA LYS A 275 14.03 -2.25 -2.11
C LYS A 275 15.14 -3.22 -2.48
N ILE A 276 14.88 -4.10 -3.44
CA ILE A 276 15.84 -5.05 -3.98
C ILE A 276 16.82 -4.32 -4.90
N PHE A 277 18.12 -4.34 -4.59
CA PHE A 277 19.17 -3.74 -5.43
C PHE A 277 20.09 -4.79 -6.08
N TYR A 278 19.94 -6.06 -5.73
CA TYR A 278 20.66 -7.17 -6.35
C TYR A 278 19.96 -8.49 -6.03
N PHE A 279 20.02 -9.47 -6.94
CA PHE A 279 19.48 -10.79 -6.67
C PHE A 279 20.28 -11.89 -7.38
N VAL A 280 20.19 -13.11 -6.85
CA VAL A 280 20.60 -14.35 -7.50
C VAL A 280 19.33 -15.18 -7.61
N PHE A 281 18.95 -15.55 -8.83
CA PHE A 281 17.70 -16.28 -9.08
C PHE A 281 17.90 -17.38 -10.13
N PRO A 282 17.43 -18.61 -9.88
CA PRO A 282 17.51 -19.69 -10.87
C PRO A 282 16.82 -19.30 -12.18
N GLY A 283 17.48 -19.53 -13.32
CA GLY A 283 16.98 -19.10 -14.63
C GLY A 283 17.29 -17.65 -15.00
N PHE A 284 18.08 -16.92 -14.20
CA PHE A 284 18.55 -15.57 -14.51
C PHE A 284 20.08 -15.46 -14.41
N GLU A 285 20.71 -14.79 -15.36
CA GLU A 285 22.16 -14.53 -15.38
C GLU A 285 22.45 -13.03 -15.59
N TRP A 286 23.36 -12.45 -14.79
CA TRP A 286 23.78 -11.03 -14.82
C TRP A 286 24.75 -10.66 -15.94
#